data_AF-A0A2D6Q4M0-F1
#
_entry.id   AF-A0A2D6Q4M0-F1
#
_cell.length_a   1.000
_cell.length_b   1.000
_cell.length_c   1.000
_cell.angle_alpha   90.00
_cell.angle_beta   90.00
_cell.angle_gamma   90.00
#
_symmetry.space_group_name_H-M   'P 1'
#
loop_
_entity.id
_entity.type
_entity.pdbx_description
1 polymer ?
#
loop_
_entity_poly.entity_id
_entity_poly.type
_entity_poly.pdbx_seq_one_letter_code
_entity_poly.pdbx_strand_id
1 'polypeptide(L)'
;MDLSILIPARNEEFLGRTIQDLLENIEGNTEIIVILDGYLPDPPLEPDSRVTIIYNPVSVGQRAAANQGARLAKGKYLMKVDAHCAFDKGFDVKMIDAFKEAGDNVTMIPVMRNLHIFDWVCDEGHRRYQSPSGVCETCGKPTTKDVVWFPKPSPATHSFRFDKTMHFQYWGEWSKTQTGDLRETMSIQGSCFMCTKEKWFELDICSEDFNSWGQQGVEVACKTWLSGGRVIVNLRTWYAHMFRTRGGDFGFPYSNPQDKVNENREMSRELFQKDKWPLATRKFQWILDKFNPPDWEVTKGIIYYTTNELDEKIAKPVRDQLLKISQNKRINIVSSSLKKMDFGVKNVRFPTMKKSYLTLFKQILGALENSKSDIIFFCEHDVLYHPSHFDFNPTREDTFFYNQNVWLLRNTDGHALHYDVNQLSGLCVHRDAAITHFRERYALVEKEGFTRNMGFEPFTHGRVQWKNQFKYEAWKSEFPNVDIKHGDNATGQRWKKDQYRNQQLLINWTESENWDIPGWDPNSLIAFK
;
A
#
# COMPACT_ATOMS: atom_id res chain seq x y z
N MET A 1 -5.99 -40.93 -4.79
CA MET A 1 -6.08 -39.56 -5.29
C MET A 1 -4.87 -38.83 -4.76
N ASP A 2 -4.06 -38.24 -5.64
CA ASP A 2 -2.84 -37.54 -5.24
C ASP A 2 -3.08 -36.03 -5.19
N LEU A 3 -3.74 -35.50 -6.23
CA LEU A 3 -4.11 -34.09 -6.35
C LEU A 3 -5.64 -33.92 -6.42
N SER A 4 -6.16 -32.91 -5.73
CA SER A 4 -7.54 -32.44 -5.89
C SER A 4 -7.54 -30.99 -6.35
N ILE A 5 -8.15 -30.74 -7.51
CA ILE A 5 -8.28 -29.40 -8.10
C ILE A 5 -9.58 -28.77 -7.60
N LEU A 6 -9.50 -27.57 -7.06
CA LEU A 6 -10.63 -26.84 -6.49
C LEU A 6 -10.98 -25.67 -7.42
N ILE A 7 -12.20 -25.66 -7.95
CA ILE A 7 -12.69 -24.62 -8.87
C ILE A 7 -13.90 -23.91 -8.27
N PRO A 8 -13.70 -22.85 -7.46
CA PRO A 8 -14.77 -21.95 -7.08
C PRO A 8 -15.20 -21.14 -8.30
N ALA A 9 -16.45 -21.30 -8.72
CA ALA A 9 -16.98 -20.66 -9.91
C ALA A 9 -18.24 -19.88 -9.58
N ARG A 10 -18.42 -18.74 -10.24
CA ARG A 10 -19.62 -17.91 -10.16
C ARG A 10 -19.82 -17.29 -11.53
N ASN A 11 -21.03 -17.32 -12.09
CA ASN A 11 -21.41 -16.68 -13.35
C ASN A 11 -20.33 -16.80 -14.45
N GLU A 12 -19.72 -17.97 -14.60
CA GLU A 12 -18.56 -18.16 -15.48
C GLU A 12 -18.95 -19.02 -16.68
N GLU A 13 -19.00 -18.38 -17.84
CA GLU A 13 -19.31 -19.02 -19.14
C GLU A 13 -18.25 -20.05 -19.53
N PHE A 14 -16.99 -19.83 -19.15
CA PHE A 14 -15.86 -20.67 -19.59
C PHE A 14 -15.54 -21.82 -18.64
N LEU A 15 -16.38 -22.08 -17.64
CA LEU A 15 -16.17 -23.15 -16.67
C LEU A 15 -16.12 -24.53 -17.35
N GLY A 16 -17.10 -24.82 -18.20
CA GLY A 16 -17.16 -26.11 -18.90
C GLY A 16 -15.90 -26.37 -19.74
N ARG A 17 -15.41 -25.34 -20.42
CA ARG A 17 -14.18 -25.42 -21.23
C ARG A 17 -12.91 -25.54 -20.37
N THR A 18 -12.86 -24.90 -19.20
CA THR A 18 -11.78 -25.07 -18.23
C THR A 18 -11.72 -26.51 -17.69
N ILE A 19 -12.88 -27.10 -17.38
CA ILE A 19 -12.97 -28.50 -16.93
C ILE A 19 -12.51 -29.44 -18.04
N GLN A 20 -12.99 -29.23 -19.27
CA GLN A 20 -12.56 -30.03 -20.42
C GLN A 20 -11.03 -29.97 -20.61
N ASP A 21 -10.45 -28.77 -20.60
CA ASP A 21 -9.00 -28.56 -20.75
C ASP A 21 -8.20 -29.29 -19.67
N LEU A 22 -8.66 -29.24 -18.42
CA LEU A 22 -8.07 -30.01 -17.32
C LEU A 22 -8.13 -31.52 -17.59
N LEU A 23 -9.30 -32.05 -17.95
CA LEU A 23 -9.51 -33.47 -18.18
C LEU A 23 -8.66 -34.01 -19.36
N GLU A 24 -8.41 -33.18 -20.37
CA GLU A 24 -7.56 -33.48 -21.53
C GLU A 24 -6.06 -33.46 -21.19
N ASN A 25 -5.64 -32.69 -20.17
CA ASN A 25 -4.24 -32.46 -19.83
C ASN A 25 -3.77 -33.18 -18.54
N ILE A 26 -4.67 -33.75 -17.74
CA ILE A 26 -4.36 -34.57 -16.56
C ILE A 26 -3.74 -35.91 -17.00
N GLU A 27 -2.58 -36.26 -16.43
CA GLU A 27 -1.94 -37.56 -16.62
C GLU A 27 -1.79 -38.35 -15.31
N GLY A 28 -1.98 -37.70 -14.16
CA GLY A 28 -1.87 -38.28 -12.83
C GLY A 28 -3.21 -38.71 -12.21
N ASN A 29 -3.14 -39.15 -10.95
CA ASN A 29 -4.31 -39.52 -10.14
C ASN A 29 -4.95 -38.26 -9.53
N THR A 30 -5.69 -37.54 -10.38
CA THR A 30 -6.24 -36.21 -10.08
C THR A 30 -7.75 -36.19 -10.16
N GLU A 31 -8.41 -35.54 -9.19
CA GLU A 31 -9.85 -35.23 -9.21
C GLU A 31 -10.08 -33.72 -9.34
N ILE A 32 -11.27 -33.37 -9.82
CA ILE A 32 -11.72 -31.99 -9.96
C ILE A 32 -12.96 -31.81 -9.09
N ILE A 33 -12.96 -30.79 -8.24
CA ILE A 33 -14.08 -30.40 -7.39
C ILE A 33 -14.51 -28.99 -7.79
N VAL A 34 -15.69 -28.91 -8.39
CA VAL A 34 -16.29 -27.68 -8.89
C VAL A 34 -17.32 -27.18 -7.89
N ILE A 35 -17.20 -25.92 -7.47
CA ILE A 35 -18.15 -25.29 -6.56
C ILE A 35 -18.89 -24.20 -7.32
N LEU A 36 -20.15 -24.48 -7.64
CA LEU A 36 -21.07 -23.57 -8.30
C LEU A 36 -21.67 -22.62 -7.25
N ASP A 37 -21.13 -21.40 -7.17
CA ASP A 37 -21.43 -20.45 -6.10
C ASP A 37 -22.53 -19.45 -6.50
N GLY A 38 -23.79 -19.84 -6.28
CA GLY A 38 -24.97 -19.02 -6.52
C GLY A 38 -25.36 -18.88 -7.99
N TYR A 39 -25.03 -19.88 -8.83
CA TYR A 39 -25.44 -19.96 -10.23
C TYR A 39 -25.40 -21.41 -10.74
N LEU A 40 -26.06 -21.67 -11.87
CA LEU A 40 -25.93 -22.91 -12.64
C LEU A 40 -25.36 -22.57 -14.02
N PRO A 41 -24.35 -23.32 -14.53
CA PRO A 41 -23.82 -23.13 -15.88
C PRO A 41 -24.87 -23.36 -16.96
N ASP A 42 -24.79 -22.55 -18.03
CA ASP A 42 -25.55 -22.73 -19.26
C ASP A 42 -24.56 -22.67 -20.45
N PRO A 43 -24.36 -23.78 -21.19
CA PRO A 43 -25.02 -25.08 -21.02
C PRO A 43 -24.60 -25.80 -19.71
N PRO A 44 -25.38 -26.81 -19.25
CA PRO A 44 -25.01 -27.65 -18.13
C PRO A 44 -23.64 -28.32 -18.33
N LEU A 45 -22.93 -28.59 -17.23
CA LEU A 45 -21.63 -29.27 -17.28
C LEU A 45 -21.80 -30.73 -17.66
N GLU A 46 -20.93 -31.21 -18.55
CA GLU A 46 -20.86 -32.62 -18.93
C GLU A 46 -20.41 -33.50 -17.75
N PRO A 47 -21.04 -34.67 -17.54
CA PRO A 47 -20.66 -35.57 -16.46
C PRO A 47 -19.32 -36.27 -16.76
N ASP A 48 -18.41 -36.29 -15.78
CA ASP A 48 -17.17 -37.08 -15.80
C ASP A 48 -16.94 -37.66 -14.40
N SER A 49 -16.49 -38.92 -14.30
CA SER A 49 -16.31 -39.63 -13.04
C SER A 49 -15.21 -39.04 -12.15
N ARG A 50 -14.31 -38.21 -12.72
CA ARG A 50 -13.27 -37.46 -12.01
C ARG A 50 -13.76 -36.11 -11.50
N VAL A 51 -14.97 -35.68 -11.86
CA VAL A 51 -15.53 -34.37 -11.53
C VAL A 51 -16.63 -34.50 -10.47
N THR A 52 -16.43 -33.84 -9.33
CA THR A 52 -17.45 -33.67 -8.30
C THR A 52 -18.00 -32.24 -8.37
N ILE A 53 -19.32 -32.08 -8.46
CA ILE A 53 -19.98 -30.78 -8.50
C ILE A 53 -20.69 -30.53 -7.18
N ILE A 54 -20.42 -29.38 -6.57
CA ILE A 54 -21.10 -28.86 -5.40
C ILE A 54 -21.89 -27.63 -5.84
N TYR A 55 -23.16 -27.55 -5.49
CA TYR A 55 -23.99 -26.39 -5.78
C TYR A 55 -24.37 -25.67 -4.49
N ASN A 56 -24.00 -24.38 -4.41
CA ASN A 56 -24.49 -23.47 -3.39
C ASN A 56 -25.57 -22.58 -4.02
N PRO A 57 -26.82 -22.63 -3.55
CA PRO A 57 -27.88 -21.77 -4.10
C PRO A 57 -27.68 -20.29 -3.79
N VAL A 58 -26.94 -19.98 -2.72
CA VAL A 58 -26.57 -18.62 -2.31
C VAL A 58 -25.06 -18.51 -2.32
N SER A 59 -24.54 -17.39 -2.84
CA SER A 59 -23.10 -17.14 -2.88
C SER A 59 -22.50 -17.12 -1.48
N VAL A 60 -21.51 -17.97 -1.23
CA VAL A 60 -20.66 -17.92 -0.03
C VAL A 60 -19.33 -17.21 -0.30
N GLY A 61 -19.02 -16.94 -1.57
CA GLY A 61 -17.80 -16.28 -1.99
C GLY A 61 -16.66 -17.24 -2.31
N GLN A 62 -15.66 -16.74 -3.05
CA GLN A 62 -14.61 -17.56 -3.66
C GLN A 62 -13.79 -18.33 -2.62
N ARG A 63 -13.50 -17.70 -1.47
CA ARG A 63 -12.70 -18.24 -0.37
C ARG A 63 -13.42 -19.37 0.34
N ALA A 64 -14.65 -19.13 0.80
CA ALA A 64 -15.48 -20.13 1.43
C ALA A 64 -15.80 -21.31 0.50
N ALA A 65 -16.06 -21.03 -0.78
CA ALA A 65 -16.26 -22.06 -1.80
C ALA A 65 -15.00 -22.92 -2.02
N ALA A 66 -13.80 -22.32 -2.05
CA ALA A 66 -12.55 -23.08 -2.10
C ALA A 66 -12.38 -23.97 -0.86
N ASN A 67 -12.67 -23.45 0.34
CA ASN A 67 -12.57 -24.21 1.59
C ASN A 67 -13.60 -25.35 1.66
N GLN A 68 -14.80 -25.16 1.13
CA GLN A 68 -15.79 -26.23 0.99
C GLN A 68 -15.26 -27.38 0.12
N GLY A 69 -14.65 -27.04 -1.03
CA GLY A 69 -13.98 -28.02 -1.87
C GLY A 69 -12.81 -28.72 -1.18
N ALA A 70 -11.96 -27.96 -0.47
CA ALA A 70 -10.81 -28.48 0.27
C ALA A 70 -11.22 -29.51 1.35
N ARG A 71 -12.39 -29.34 1.98
CA ARG A 71 -12.92 -30.29 2.97
C ARG A 71 -13.28 -31.64 2.34
N LEU A 72 -13.84 -31.63 1.13
CA LEU A 72 -14.25 -32.84 0.41
C LEU A 72 -13.12 -33.50 -0.39
N ALA A 73 -12.06 -32.75 -0.70
CA ALA A 73 -10.89 -33.24 -1.42
C ALA A 73 -10.28 -34.49 -0.80
N LYS A 74 -9.87 -35.46 -1.61
CA LYS A 74 -9.24 -36.71 -1.19
C LYS A 74 -7.74 -36.73 -1.43
N GLY A 75 -7.22 -35.80 -2.25
CA GLY A 75 -5.81 -35.67 -2.57
C GLY A 75 -4.95 -35.22 -1.38
N LYS A 76 -3.69 -35.66 -1.36
CA LYS A 76 -2.67 -35.11 -0.46
C LYS A 76 -2.43 -33.62 -0.78
N TYR A 77 -2.45 -33.29 -2.07
CA TYR A 77 -2.25 -31.94 -2.56
C TYR A 77 -3.57 -31.30 -2.98
N LEU A 78 -3.70 -30.01 -2.73
CA LEU A 78 -4.82 -29.19 -3.18
C LEU A 78 -4.29 -28.13 -4.14
N MET A 79 -4.97 -27.97 -5.28
CA MET A 79 -4.67 -26.92 -6.24
C MET A 79 -5.92 -26.09 -6.51
N LYS A 80 -5.93 -24.84 -6.06
CA LYS A 80 -7.02 -23.92 -6.39
C LYS A 80 -6.76 -23.33 -7.77
N VAL A 81 -7.79 -23.29 -8.60
CA VAL A 81 -7.76 -22.69 -9.95
C VAL A 81 -9.00 -21.83 -10.20
N ASP A 82 -8.84 -20.75 -10.95
CA ASP A 82 -9.98 -19.97 -11.44
C ASP A 82 -10.68 -20.67 -12.61
N ALA A 83 -11.97 -20.39 -12.79
CA ALA A 83 -12.88 -21.08 -13.71
C ALA A 83 -12.73 -20.68 -15.20
N HIS A 84 -11.62 -20.07 -15.58
CA HIS A 84 -11.30 -19.61 -16.94
C HIS A 84 -9.80 -19.76 -17.21
N CYS A 85 -9.32 -21.00 -17.09
CA CYS A 85 -7.91 -21.38 -17.19
C CYS A 85 -7.68 -22.51 -18.19
N ALA A 86 -6.46 -22.57 -18.74
CA ALA A 86 -5.96 -23.68 -19.56
C ALA A 86 -4.61 -24.16 -19.04
N PHE A 87 -4.23 -25.42 -19.30
CA PHE A 87 -3.09 -26.06 -18.65
C PHE A 87 -2.14 -26.75 -19.63
N ASP A 88 -0.88 -26.85 -19.23
CA ASP A 88 0.11 -27.69 -19.91
C ASP A 88 -0.27 -29.17 -19.80
N LYS A 89 0.08 -29.96 -20.82
CA LYS A 89 -0.09 -31.41 -20.75
C LYS A 89 0.76 -32.00 -19.63
N GLY A 90 0.16 -32.85 -18.79
CA GLY A 90 0.82 -33.49 -17.64
C GLY A 90 1.22 -32.50 -16.53
N PHE A 91 0.55 -31.35 -16.43
CA PHE A 91 0.90 -30.34 -15.42
C PHE A 91 0.83 -30.89 -13.99
N ASP A 92 -0.12 -31.78 -13.72
CA ASP A 92 -0.37 -32.35 -12.39
C ASP A 92 0.80 -33.24 -11.94
N VAL A 93 1.29 -34.11 -12.83
CA VAL A 93 2.48 -34.93 -12.58
C VAL A 93 3.71 -34.04 -12.38
N LYS A 94 3.94 -33.06 -13.26
CA LYS A 94 5.07 -32.11 -13.16
C LYS A 94 5.06 -31.30 -11.87
N MET A 95 3.87 -30.94 -11.37
CA MET A 95 3.72 -30.24 -10.08
C MET A 95 3.99 -31.18 -8.91
N ILE A 96 3.45 -32.40 -8.91
CA ILE A 96 3.70 -33.40 -7.86
C ILE A 96 5.19 -33.75 -7.77
N ASP A 97 5.87 -33.93 -8.91
CA ASP A 97 7.31 -34.20 -8.94
C ASP A 97 8.12 -33.04 -8.37
N ALA A 98 7.74 -31.80 -8.68
CA ALA A 98 8.37 -30.63 -8.07
C ALA A 98 8.16 -30.57 -6.54
N PHE A 99 7.03 -31.04 -6.02
CA PHE A 99 6.83 -31.17 -4.57
C PHE A 99 7.75 -32.22 -3.94
N LYS A 100 8.05 -33.33 -4.64
CA LYS A 100 9.03 -34.33 -4.16
C LYS A 100 10.44 -33.73 -4.03
N GLU A 101 10.80 -32.80 -4.92
CA GLU A 101 12.08 -32.08 -4.89
C GLU A 101 12.10 -30.95 -3.83
N ALA A 102 11.03 -30.15 -3.76
CA ALA A 102 10.97 -28.96 -2.92
C ALA A 102 10.59 -29.25 -1.45
N GLY A 103 9.97 -30.40 -1.18
CA GLY A 103 9.34 -30.75 0.08
C GLY A 103 7.94 -30.14 0.26
N ASP A 104 7.21 -30.62 1.25
CA ASP A 104 5.78 -30.28 1.46
C ASP A 104 5.56 -28.90 2.09
N ASN A 105 6.58 -28.25 2.67
CA ASN A 105 6.48 -26.93 3.29
C ASN A 105 6.60 -25.79 2.26
N VAL A 106 5.84 -25.89 1.16
CA VAL A 106 5.85 -24.91 0.07
C VAL A 106 4.44 -24.64 -0.44
N THR A 107 4.23 -23.42 -0.93
CA THR A 107 3.13 -23.12 -1.85
C THR A 107 3.75 -22.94 -3.24
N MET A 108 3.24 -23.69 -4.22
CA MET A 108 3.81 -23.75 -5.56
C MET A 108 2.81 -23.27 -6.61
N ILE A 109 3.31 -22.57 -7.63
CA ILE A 109 2.54 -22.16 -8.80
C ILE A 109 3.22 -22.63 -10.09
N PRO A 110 2.47 -22.96 -11.16
CA PRO A 110 3.04 -23.07 -12.50
C PRO A 110 3.35 -21.68 -13.08
N VAL A 111 4.10 -21.64 -14.19
CA VAL A 111 4.28 -20.39 -14.96
C VAL A 111 2.91 -19.87 -15.42
N MET A 112 2.65 -18.59 -15.18
CA MET A 112 1.39 -17.96 -15.59
C MET A 112 1.51 -17.38 -17.00
N ARG A 113 0.61 -17.80 -17.88
CA ARG A 113 0.42 -17.26 -19.23
C ARG A 113 -0.89 -16.49 -19.34
N ASN A 114 -1.02 -15.70 -20.40
CA ASN A 114 -2.30 -15.09 -20.75
C ASN A 114 -3.11 -16.06 -21.61
N LEU A 115 -4.38 -16.27 -21.26
CA LEU A 115 -5.31 -17.05 -22.07
C LEU A 115 -6.11 -16.13 -22.98
N HIS A 116 -6.08 -16.43 -24.28
CA HIS A 116 -6.97 -15.84 -25.29
C HIS A 116 -8.17 -16.77 -25.47
N ILE A 117 -9.31 -16.46 -24.86
CA ILE A 117 -10.47 -17.34 -24.88
C ILE A 117 -11.30 -17.16 -26.15
N PHE A 118 -11.55 -15.92 -26.59
CA PHE A 118 -12.44 -15.67 -27.72
C PHE A 118 -12.12 -14.36 -28.47
N ASP A 119 -12.68 -14.25 -29.67
CA ASP A 119 -12.83 -13.00 -30.42
C ASP A 119 -14.32 -12.70 -30.69
N TRP A 120 -14.65 -11.42 -30.83
CA TRP A 120 -15.89 -10.99 -31.48
C TRP A 120 -15.65 -10.91 -32.99
N VAL A 121 -16.49 -11.59 -33.78
CA VAL A 121 -16.34 -11.69 -35.25
C VAL A 121 -17.61 -11.20 -35.93
N CYS A 122 -17.48 -10.34 -36.95
CA CYS A 122 -18.63 -9.95 -37.79
C CYS A 122 -18.70 -10.76 -39.09
N ASP A 123 -19.80 -10.60 -39.83
CA ASP A 123 -20.05 -11.22 -41.14
C ASP A 123 -18.99 -10.88 -42.20
N GLU A 124 -18.33 -9.73 -42.08
CA GLU A 124 -17.23 -9.30 -42.95
C GLU A 124 -15.85 -9.82 -42.53
N GLY A 125 -15.77 -10.60 -41.45
CA GLY A 125 -14.54 -11.25 -41.00
C GLY A 125 -13.62 -10.39 -40.12
N HIS A 126 -14.00 -9.16 -39.77
CA HIS A 126 -13.27 -8.36 -38.79
C HIS A 126 -13.34 -9.01 -37.40
N ARG A 127 -12.21 -9.00 -36.67
CA ARG A 127 -12.08 -9.58 -35.34
C ARG A 127 -11.76 -8.54 -34.28
N ARG A 128 -12.40 -8.61 -33.13
CA ARG A 128 -12.05 -7.85 -31.93
C ARG A 128 -11.73 -8.81 -30.79
N TYR A 129 -10.49 -8.70 -30.29
CA TYR A 129 -9.99 -9.48 -29.15
C TYR A 129 -10.89 -9.35 -27.92
N GLN A 130 -11.09 -10.45 -27.18
CA GLN A 130 -11.91 -10.56 -25.95
C GLN A 130 -12.09 -9.25 -25.17
N SER A 131 -13.32 -8.74 -25.22
CA SER A 131 -13.74 -7.45 -24.70
C SER A 131 -15.22 -7.51 -24.30
N PRO A 132 -15.79 -6.44 -23.70
CA PRO A 132 -17.24 -6.32 -23.55
C PRO A 132 -17.97 -6.57 -24.88
N SER A 133 -19.20 -7.07 -24.81
CA SER A 133 -20.02 -7.23 -26.00
C SER A 133 -20.29 -5.90 -26.70
N GLY A 134 -20.53 -5.96 -28.00
CA GLY A 134 -20.81 -4.79 -28.82
C GLY A 134 -20.54 -5.06 -30.30
N VAL A 135 -20.93 -4.14 -31.16
CA VAL A 135 -20.76 -4.25 -32.62
C VAL A 135 -19.29 -4.22 -33.04
N CYS A 136 -19.01 -4.59 -34.28
CA CYS A 136 -17.70 -4.46 -34.91
C CYS A 136 -17.25 -2.98 -34.93
N GLU A 137 -16.01 -2.71 -34.52
CA GLU A 137 -15.45 -1.35 -34.51
C GLU A 137 -15.12 -0.81 -35.92
N THR A 138 -15.01 -1.68 -36.92
CA THR A 138 -14.68 -1.30 -38.30
C THR A 138 -15.92 -1.07 -39.16
N CYS A 139 -16.86 -2.02 -39.16
CA CYS A 139 -18.04 -1.95 -40.04
C CYS A 139 -19.36 -1.66 -39.30
N GLY A 140 -19.37 -1.59 -37.96
CA GLY A 140 -20.56 -1.29 -37.18
C GLY A 140 -21.62 -2.39 -37.12
N LYS A 141 -21.35 -3.56 -37.72
CA LYS A 141 -22.28 -4.70 -37.77
C LYS A 141 -22.26 -5.55 -36.50
N PRO A 142 -23.33 -6.33 -36.22
CA PRO A 142 -23.35 -7.29 -35.12
C PRO A 142 -22.18 -8.26 -35.17
N THR A 143 -21.71 -8.69 -34.00
CA THR A 143 -20.65 -9.70 -33.86
C THR A 143 -21.15 -10.94 -33.13
N THR A 144 -20.64 -12.09 -33.51
CA THR A 144 -20.76 -13.34 -32.76
C THR A 144 -19.46 -13.65 -32.02
N LYS A 145 -19.55 -14.44 -30.96
CA LYS A 145 -18.38 -14.87 -30.18
C LYS A 145 -17.77 -16.12 -30.82
N ASP A 146 -16.51 -16.05 -31.19
CA ASP A 146 -15.71 -17.16 -31.72
C ASP A 146 -14.72 -17.62 -30.63
N VAL A 147 -14.89 -18.85 -30.12
CA VAL A 147 -14.04 -19.39 -29.05
C VAL A 147 -12.74 -19.90 -29.65
N VAL A 148 -11.63 -19.25 -29.27
CA VAL A 148 -10.27 -19.53 -29.77
C VAL A 148 -9.51 -20.48 -28.83
N TRP A 149 -9.64 -20.28 -27.51
CA TRP A 149 -8.97 -21.06 -26.46
C TRP A 149 -7.44 -21.24 -26.65
N PHE A 150 -6.73 -20.13 -26.84
CA PHE A 150 -5.30 -20.12 -27.13
C PHE A 150 -4.45 -19.66 -25.93
N PRO A 151 -3.68 -20.56 -25.28
CA PRO A 151 -2.76 -20.21 -24.21
C PRO A 151 -1.52 -19.52 -24.80
N LYS A 152 -1.46 -18.20 -24.69
CA LYS A 152 -0.40 -17.40 -25.33
C LYS A 152 0.97 -17.76 -24.72
N PRO A 153 2.00 -18.09 -25.53
CA PRO A 153 3.34 -18.34 -25.01
C PRO A 153 3.97 -17.13 -24.29
N SER A 154 3.51 -15.92 -24.59
CA SER A 154 3.97 -14.67 -23.99
C SER A 154 2.79 -13.71 -23.72
N PRO A 155 2.80 -12.97 -22.58
CA PRO A 155 3.80 -13.01 -21.52
C PRO A 155 3.76 -14.32 -20.72
N ALA A 156 4.93 -14.77 -20.28
CA ALA A 156 5.11 -15.91 -19.38
C ALA A 156 5.71 -15.41 -18.06
N THR A 157 4.84 -15.23 -17.08
CA THR A 157 5.17 -14.61 -15.80
C THR A 157 5.47 -15.67 -14.75
N HIS A 158 6.58 -15.50 -14.05
CA HIS A 158 7.08 -16.46 -13.08
C HIS A 158 7.59 -15.80 -11.78
N SER A 159 7.45 -14.49 -11.63
CA SER A 159 7.78 -13.81 -10.37
C SER A 159 6.87 -12.62 -10.11
N PHE A 160 6.50 -12.47 -8.84
CA PHE A 160 5.55 -11.51 -8.33
C PHE A 160 6.01 -10.98 -6.98
N ARG A 161 5.51 -9.81 -6.60
CA ARG A 161 5.72 -9.18 -5.30
C ARG A 161 4.47 -8.45 -4.86
N PHE A 162 4.54 -7.83 -3.69
CA PHE A 162 3.62 -6.77 -3.31
C PHE A 162 4.43 -5.54 -2.89
N ASP A 163 3.85 -4.35 -3.09
CA ASP A 163 4.46 -3.08 -2.68
C ASP A 163 4.16 -2.75 -1.20
N LYS A 164 4.70 -1.64 -0.70
CA LYS A 164 4.51 -1.19 0.69
C LYS A 164 3.04 -0.97 1.09
N THR A 165 2.13 -0.86 0.13
CA THR A 165 0.69 -0.77 0.38
C THR A 165 0.00 -2.13 0.42
N MET A 166 0.75 -3.24 0.39
CA MET A 166 0.28 -4.62 0.21
C MET A 166 -0.44 -4.84 -1.11
N HIS A 167 -0.17 -4.01 -2.13
CA HIS A 167 -0.76 -4.20 -3.45
C HIS A 167 0.13 -5.12 -4.30
N PHE A 168 -0.49 -6.11 -4.94
CA PHE A 168 0.18 -7.06 -5.83
C PHE A 168 0.84 -6.37 -7.03
N GLN A 169 2.02 -6.85 -7.40
CA GLN A 169 2.81 -6.38 -8.54
C GLN A 169 3.49 -7.55 -9.25
N TYR A 170 3.67 -7.41 -10.56
CA TYR A 170 4.53 -8.29 -11.34
C TYR A 170 6.01 -7.94 -11.12
N TRP A 171 6.91 -8.93 -11.19
CA TRP A 171 8.34 -8.70 -10.90
C TRP A 171 9.30 -9.51 -11.78
N GLY A 172 9.30 -9.24 -13.09
CA GLY A 172 10.16 -9.96 -14.04
C GLY A 172 11.67 -9.90 -13.73
N GLU A 173 12.16 -8.79 -13.16
CA GLU A 173 13.58 -8.63 -12.81
C GLU A 173 14.06 -9.63 -11.76
N TRP A 174 13.23 -9.97 -10.75
CA TRP A 174 13.61 -10.92 -9.70
C TRP A 174 13.83 -12.34 -10.23
N SER A 175 13.18 -12.73 -11.32
CA SER A 175 13.44 -14.06 -11.86
C SER A 175 14.78 -14.17 -12.57
N LYS A 176 15.30 -13.07 -13.10
CA LYS A 176 16.59 -13.06 -13.78
C LYS A 176 17.75 -13.29 -12.82
N THR A 177 17.54 -13.10 -11.51
CA THR A 177 18.55 -13.33 -10.46
C THR A 177 18.66 -14.79 -10.05
N GLN A 178 17.76 -15.65 -10.53
CA GLN A 178 17.66 -17.05 -10.12
C GLN A 178 17.92 -18.01 -11.29
N THR A 179 18.49 -19.16 -10.98
CA THR A 179 18.76 -20.26 -11.92
C THR A 179 17.92 -21.49 -11.57
N GLY A 180 17.81 -22.44 -12.52
CA GLY A 180 17.04 -23.67 -12.33
C GLY A 180 15.54 -23.49 -12.59
N ASP A 181 14.81 -24.60 -12.45
CA ASP A 181 13.39 -24.68 -12.81
C ASP A 181 12.44 -24.37 -11.64
N LEU A 182 12.90 -24.50 -10.40
CA LEU A 182 12.12 -24.19 -9.21
C LEU A 182 12.68 -22.89 -8.62
N ARG A 183 11.94 -21.79 -8.75
CA ARG A 183 12.41 -20.45 -8.34
C ARG A 183 11.50 -19.87 -7.28
N GLU A 184 12.06 -19.13 -6.35
CA GLU A 184 11.29 -18.46 -5.31
C GLU A 184 10.67 -17.16 -5.82
N THR A 185 9.47 -16.85 -5.35
CA THR A 185 8.75 -15.61 -5.64
C THR A 185 8.20 -14.99 -4.35
N MET A 186 8.23 -13.66 -4.24
CA MET A 186 7.77 -12.98 -3.02
C MET A 186 6.26 -13.10 -2.84
N SER A 187 5.50 -13.07 -3.95
CA SER A 187 4.05 -13.24 -3.95
C SER A 187 3.58 -14.15 -5.09
N ILE A 188 2.26 -14.29 -5.24
CA ILE A 188 1.55 -14.98 -6.32
C ILE A 188 0.32 -14.15 -6.71
N GLN A 189 -0.28 -14.43 -7.88
CA GLN A 189 -1.51 -13.74 -8.31
C GLN A 189 -2.72 -14.18 -7.45
N GLY A 190 -2.90 -15.50 -7.27
CA GLY A 190 -4.02 -16.11 -6.55
C GLY A 190 -4.97 -16.96 -7.43
N SER A 191 -4.90 -16.83 -8.75
CA SER A 191 -5.73 -17.55 -9.73
C SER A 191 -5.37 -19.01 -9.87
N CYS A 192 -4.14 -19.38 -9.53
CA CYS A 192 -3.68 -20.76 -9.50
C CYS A 192 -2.56 -20.92 -8.46
N PHE A 193 -2.73 -21.86 -7.53
CA PHE A 193 -1.67 -22.28 -6.61
C PHE A 193 -1.97 -23.64 -6.00
N MET A 194 -0.91 -24.33 -5.57
CA MET A 194 -0.94 -25.66 -5.00
C MET A 194 -0.17 -25.70 -3.67
N CYS A 195 -0.73 -26.38 -2.68
CA CYS A 195 -0.06 -26.72 -1.42
C CYS A 195 -0.55 -28.08 -0.93
N THR A 196 0.03 -28.63 0.14
CA THR A 196 -0.56 -29.82 0.77
C THR A 196 -1.89 -29.48 1.43
N LYS A 197 -2.80 -30.46 1.50
CA LYS A 197 -4.06 -30.35 2.24
C LYS A 197 -3.82 -30.02 3.72
N GLU A 198 -2.76 -30.58 4.30
CA GLU A 198 -2.31 -30.25 5.66
C GLU A 198 -1.98 -28.76 5.79
N LYS A 199 -1.10 -28.21 4.93
CA LYS A 199 -0.75 -26.78 4.96
C LYS A 199 -1.93 -25.87 4.64
N TRP A 200 -2.87 -26.32 3.81
CA TRP A 200 -4.10 -25.58 3.54
C TRP A 200 -4.86 -25.28 4.84
N PHE A 201 -5.06 -26.28 5.69
CA PHE A 201 -5.79 -26.10 6.95
C PHE A 201 -4.92 -25.54 8.07
N GLU A 202 -3.65 -25.95 8.17
CA GLU A 202 -2.72 -25.45 9.18
C GLU A 202 -2.57 -23.92 9.08
N LEU A 203 -2.40 -23.40 7.87
CA LEU A 203 -2.16 -21.98 7.65
C LEU A 203 -3.46 -21.19 7.42
N ASP A 204 -4.63 -21.83 7.48
CA ASP A 204 -5.93 -21.23 7.16
C ASP A 204 -5.91 -20.59 5.75
N ILE A 205 -5.43 -21.31 4.75
CA ILE A 205 -5.34 -20.84 3.36
C ILE A 205 -6.74 -20.52 2.83
N CYS A 206 -6.86 -19.39 2.11
CA CYS A 206 -8.16 -18.84 1.72
C CYS A 206 -9.04 -18.48 2.92
N SER A 207 -8.45 -17.82 3.92
CA SER A 207 -9.16 -17.41 5.12
C SER A 207 -10.45 -16.65 4.81
N GLU A 208 -11.52 -17.03 5.49
CA GLU A 208 -12.84 -16.43 5.37
C GLU A 208 -12.98 -15.11 6.17
N ASP A 209 -11.96 -14.74 6.95
CA ASP A 209 -11.85 -13.42 7.59
C ASP A 209 -11.65 -12.29 6.57
N PHE A 210 -11.12 -12.62 5.40
CA PHE A 210 -11.03 -11.72 4.27
C PHE A 210 -12.35 -11.72 3.49
N ASN A 211 -12.76 -10.56 2.98
CA ASN A 211 -13.84 -10.49 2.01
C ASN A 211 -13.53 -11.37 0.78
N SER A 212 -14.58 -11.92 0.17
CA SER A 212 -14.54 -12.90 -0.92
C SER A 212 -13.48 -12.65 -1.99
N TRP A 213 -13.36 -11.41 -2.51
CA TRP A 213 -12.45 -11.06 -3.60
C TRP A 213 -11.30 -10.15 -3.17
N GLY A 214 -10.12 -10.38 -3.74
CA GLY A 214 -8.91 -9.57 -3.53
C GLY A 214 -7.98 -10.11 -2.44
N GLN A 215 -6.70 -9.72 -2.53
CA GLN A 215 -5.61 -10.07 -1.59
C GLN A 215 -5.30 -11.57 -1.41
N GLN A 216 -5.95 -12.49 -2.12
CA GLN A 216 -5.71 -13.94 -1.96
C GLN A 216 -4.24 -14.31 -2.22
N GLY A 217 -3.63 -13.79 -3.28
CA GLY A 217 -2.22 -14.07 -3.55
C GLY A 217 -1.24 -13.51 -2.51
N VAL A 218 -1.54 -12.33 -1.95
CA VAL A 218 -0.72 -11.72 -0.88
C VAL A 218 -0.87 -12.50 0.43
N GLU A 219 -2.11 -12.83 0.80
CA GLU A 219 -2.43 -13.63 2.00
C GLU A 219 -1.72 -14.99 1.95
N VAL A 220 -1.91 -15.77 0.89
CA VAL A 220 -1.30 -17.10 0.75
C VAL A 220 0.23 -17.02 0.80
N ALA A 221 0.83 -16.05 0.10
CA ALA A 221 2.27 -15.89 0.08
C ALA A 221 2.83 -15.49 1.45
N CYS A 222 2.23 -14.50 2.12
CA CYS A 222 2.65 -14.08 3.46
C CYS A 222 2.50 -15.22 4.47
N LYS A 223 1.38 -15.94 4.47
CA LYS A 223 1.17 -17.07 5.37
C LYS A 223 2.18 -18.18 5.16
N THR A 224 2.55 -18.45 3.92
CA THR A 224 3.58 -19.44 3.58
C THR A 224 4.97 -18.99 4.03
N TRP A 225 5.38 -17.77 3.70
CA TRP A 225 6.72 -17.27 4.04
C TRP A 225 6.92 -17.08 5.54
N LEU A 226 5.93 -16.49 6.23
CA LEU A 226 6.01 -16.12 7.64
C LEU A 226 5.86 -17.33 8.57
N SER A 227 5.25 -18.43 8.14
CA SER A 227 5.21 -19.68 8.91
C SER A 227 6.48 -20.52 8.77
N GLY A 228 7.41 -20.12 7.90
CA GLY A 228 8.69 -20.81 7.70
C GLY A 228 8.84 -21.52 6.35
N GLY A 229 7.75 -21.61 5.57
CA GLY A 229 7.73 -22.23 4.25
C GLY A 229 8.35 -21.38 3.14
N ARG A 230 8.14 -21.82 1.89
CA ARG A 230 8.61 -21.14 0.67
C ARG A 230 7.51 -21.03 -0.38
N VAL A 231 7.52 -19.93 -1.13
CA VAL A 231 6.64 -19.74 -2.29
C VAL A 231 7.47 -19.91 -3.56
N ILE A 232 7.10 -20.88 -4.39
CA ILE A 232 7.89 -21.36 -5.52
C ILE A 232 7.10 -21.30 -6.81
N VAL A 233 7.72 -20.91 -7.91
CA VAL A 233 7.24 -21.16 -9.27
C VAL A 233 7.94 -22.38 -9.86
N ASN A 234 7.17 -23.26 -10.50
CA ASN A 234 7.67 -24.40 -11.27
C ASN A 234 7.69 -24.04 -12.76
N LEU A 235 8.89 -23.88 -13.32
CA LEU A 235 9.11 -23.51 -14.72
C LEU A 235 8.91 -24.66 -15.71
N ARG A 236 8.77 -25.91 -15.22
CA ARG A 236 8.58 -27.10 -16.06
C ARG A 236 7.16 -27.24 -16.59
N THR A 237 6.23 -26.44 -16.08
CA THR A 237 4.81 -26.46 -16.47
C THR A 237 4.23 -25.04 -16.46
N TRP A 238 3.04 -24.89 -17.04
CA TRP A 238 2.35 -23.61 -17.14
C TRP A 238 0.84 -23.79 -16.98
N TYR A 239 0.19 -22.69 -16.59
CA TYR A 239 -1.25 -22.49 -16.75
C TYR A 239 -1.46 -21.14 -17.43
N ALA A 240 -2.55 -21.00 -18.19
CA ALA A 240 -2.95 -19.76 -18.82
C ALA A 240 -4.25 -19.27 -18.18
N HIS A 241 -4.34 -17.97 -17.90
CA HIS A 241 -5.48 -17.35 -17.24
C HIS A 241 -6.06 -16.21 -18.06
N MET A 242 -7.39 -16.09 -18.10
CA MET A 242 -8.06 -14.99 -18.80
C MET A 242 -8.10 -13.71 -17.95
N PHE A 243 -7.47 -12.64 -18.45
CA PHE A 243 -7.52 -11.33 -17.78
C PHE A 243 -8.73 -10.51 -18.23
N ARG A 244 -9.55 -10.10 -17.25
CA ARG A 244 -10.73 -9.24 -17.45
C ARG A 244 -10.41 -7.80 -17.03
N THR A 245 -10.06 -6.93 -17.98
CA THR A 245 -9.56 -5.56 -17.70
C THR A 245 -10.49 -4.43 -18.12
N ARG A 246 -11.63 -4.73 -18.77
CA ARG A 246 -12.48 -3.72 -19.43
C ARG A 246 -13.89 -3.55 -18.82
N GLY A 247 -14.24 -4.29 -17.78
CA GLY A 247 -15.55 -4.18 -17.10
C GLY A 247 -16.74 -4.59 -17.98
N GLY A 248 -17.93 -4.04 -17.69
CA GLY A 248 -19.17 -4.38 -18.39
C GLY A 248 -19.59 -5.83 -18.17
N ASP A 249 -20.15 -6.46 -19.19
CA ASP A 249 -20.48 -7.90 -19.23
C ASP A 249 -19.23 -8.80 -19.31
N PHE A 250 -18.05 -8.22 -19.55
CA PHE A 250 -16.75 -8.87 -19.45
C PHE A 250 -16.04 -8.61 -18.10
N GLY A 251 -16.79 -8.15 -17.10
CA GLY A 251 -16.30 -7.88 -15.73
C GLY A 251 -16.06 -9.14 -14.90
N PHE A 252 -15.60 -8.94 -13.65
CA PHE A 252 -15.36 -10.03 -12.71
C PHE A 252 -16.68 -10.68 -12.27
N PRO A 253 -16.77 -12.02 -12.22
CA PRO A 253 -18.01 -12.68 -11.81
C PRO A 253 -18.34 -12.57 -10.31
N TYR A 254 -17.30 -12.50 -9.48
CA TYR A 254 -17.43 -12.19 -8.06
C TYR A 254 -17.51 -10.69 -7.83
N SER A 255 -18.38 -10.28 -6.90
CA SER A 255 -18.48 -8.89 -6.46
C SER A 255 -17.16 -8.43 -5.83
N ASN A 256 -16.63 -7.30 -6.28
CA ASN A 256 -15.34 -6.77 -5.88
C ASN A 256 -15.37 -5.25 -5.60
N PRO A 257 -16.29 -4.77 -4.73
CA PRO A 257 -16.40 -3.34 -4.46
C PRO A 257 -15.12 -2.81 -3.82
N GLN A 258 -14.69 -1.62 -4.25
CA GLN A 258 -13.33 -1.12 -3.98
C GLN A 258 -13.06 -0.89 -2.49
N ASP A 259 -14.08 -0.57 -1.70
CA ASP A 259 -14.03 -0.45 -0.24
C ASP A 259 -13.68 -1.79 0.41
N LYS A 260 -14.30 -2.91 0.01
CA LYS A 260 -13.98 -4.26 0.52
C LYS A 260 -12.60 -4.74 0.11
N VAL A 261 -12.14 -4.36 -1.08
CA VAL A 261 -10.75 -4.60 -1.49
C VAL A 261 -9.77 -3.81 -0.62
N ASN A 262 -10.12 -2.59 -0.22
CA ASN A 262 -9.30 -1.79 0.70
C ASN A 262 -9.31 -2.35 2.12
N GLU A 263 -10.47 -2.78 2.64
CA GLU A 263 -10.57 -3.50 3.92
C GLU A 263 -9.64 -4.72 3.95
N ASN A 264 -9.63 -5.52 2.88
CA ASN A 264 -8.72 -6.66 2.74
C ASN A 264 -7.23 -6.22 2.75
N ARG A 265 -6.88 -5.11 2.10
CA ARG A 265 -5.49 -4.57 2.14
C ARG A 265 -5.09 -4.14 3.55
N GLU A 266 -5.98 -3.47 4.28
CA GLU A 266 -5.73 -3.10 5.68
C GLU A 266 -5.57 -4.35 6.56
N MET A 267 -6.41 -5.37 6.37
CA MET A 267 -6.28 -6.66 7.07
C MET A 267 -4.90 -7.29 6.82
N SER A 268 -4.42 -7.30 5.58
CA SER A 268 -3.07 -7.78 5.27
C SER A 268 -1.96 -6.97 5.96
N ARG A 269 -2.11 -5.65 6.13
CA ARG A 269 -1.15 -4.84 6.90
C ARG A 269 -1.19 -5.17 8.38
N GLU A 270 -2.38 -5.24 8.96
CA GLU A 270 -2.54 -5.59 10.37
C GLU A 270 -1.97 -6.97 10.70
N LEU A 271 -2.31 -7.98 9.90
CA LEU A 271 -1.85 -9.35 10.13
C LEU A 271 -0.35 -9.51 9.86
N PHE A 272 0.12 -9.04 8.70
CA PHE A 272 1.46 -9.35 8.23
C PHE A 272 2.44 -8.22 8.51
N GLN A 273 2.24 -7.01 7.97
CA GLN A 273 3.20 -5.91 8.16
C GLN A 273 3.41 -5.53 9.63
N LYS A 274 2.37 -5.63 10.46
CA LYS A 274 2.42 -5.32 11.90
C LYS A 274 2.70 -6.55 12.78
N ASP A 275 3.11 -7.67 12.20
CA ASP A 275 3.49 -8.90 12.90
C ASP A 275 2.42 -9.43 13.87
N LYS A 276 1.12 -9.30 13.54
CA LYS A 276 0.01 -9.76 14.40
C LYS A 276 -0.54 -11.14 14.05
N TRP A 277 -0.13 -11.74 12.93
CA TRP A 277 -0.61 -13.06 12.55
C TRP A 277 -0.03 -14.15 13.49
N PRO A 278 -0.86 -14.91 14.21
CA PRO A 278 -0.41 -15.73 15.34
C PRO A 278 0.45 -16.94 14.96
N LEU A 279 0.37 -17.41 13.71
CA LEU A 279 1.14 -18.56 13.23
C LEU A 279 2.49 -18.18 12.63
N ALA A 280 2.85 -16.89 12.66
CA ALA A 280 4.13 -16.41 12.15
C ALA A 280 5.31 -16.92 13.03
N THR A 281 6.26 -17.60 12.41
CA THR A 281 7.57 -17.96 12.99
C THR A 281 8.67 -16.97 12.61
N ARG A 282 8.40 -16.09 11.63
CA ARG A 282 9.28 -15.01 11.17
C ARG A 282 8.56 -13.66 11.21
N LYS A 283 9.31 -12.60 11.49
CA LYS A 283 8.82 -11.22 11.35
C LYS A 283 8.68 -10.84 9.88
N PHE A 284 7.79 -9.92 9.57
CA PHE A 284 7.56 -9.42 8.23
C PHE A 284 8.82 -8.84 7.58
N GLN A 285 9.67 -8.19 8.38
CA GLN A 285 10.97 -7.68 7.95
C GLN A 285 11.83 -8.77 7.29
N TRP A 286 11.70 -10.04 7.68
CA TRP A 286 12.42 -11.14 7.05
C TRP A 286 12.10 -11.28 5.55
N ILE A 287 10.84 -11.04 5.14
CA ILE A 287 10.47 -11.06 3.72
C ILE A 287 11.18 -9.92 2.99
N LEU A 288 11.19 -8.72 3.57
CA LEU A 288 11.85 -7.57 2.98
C LEU A 288 13.36 -7.78 2.85
N ASP A 289 14.01 -8.30 3.90
CA ASP A 289 15.45 -8.57 3.89
C ASP A 289 15.82 -9.65 2.86
N LYS A 290 14.98 -10.69 2.72
CA LYS A 290 15.21 -11.78 1.76
C LYS A 290 15.10 -11.32 0.31
N PHE A 291 14.09 -10.51 -0.01
CA PHE A 291 13.77 -10.15 -1.38
C PHE A 291 14.34 -8.79 -1.80
N ASN A 292 14.58 -7.88 -0.86
CA ASN A 292 14.94 -6.49 -1.08
C ASN A 292 14.12 -5.82 -2.23
N PRO A 293 12.77 -5.82 -2.14
CA PRO A 293 11.92 -5.31 -3.20
C PRO A 293 12.07 -3.79 -3.37
N PRO A 294 12.07 -3.26 -4.61
CA PRO A 294 12.47 -1.88 -4.90
C PRO A 294 11.55 -0.79 -4.32
N ASP A 295 10.27 -1.09 -4.06
CA ASP A 295 9.28 -0.09 -3.61
C ASP A 295 9.10 -0.06 -2.09
N TRP A 296 10.07 -0.57 -1.34
CA TRP A 296 10.04 -0.69 0.12
C TRP A 296 11.10 0.17 0.83
N GLU A 297 11.84 0.98 0.08
CA GLU A 297 12.70 2.01 0.69
C GLU A 297 11.85 2.98 1.51
N VAL A 298 12.35 3.33 2.69
CA VAL A 298 11.70 4.31 3.56
C VAL A 298 11.74 5.67 2.88
N THR A 299 10.57 6.21 2.58
CA THR A 299 10.41 7.47 1.88
C THR A 299 10.16 8.62 2.85
N LYS A 300 10.78 9.77 2.57
CA LYS A 300 10.53 11.03 3.29
C LYS A 300 9.48 11.86 2.57
N GLY A 301 8.73 12.64 3.33
CA GLY A 301 7.73 13.57 2.82
C GLY A 301 7.66 14.83 3.66
N ILE A 302 7.17 15.90 3.05
CA ILE A 302 6.88 17.18 3.71
C ILE A 302 5.36 17.34 3.74
N ILE A 303 4.83 17.70 4.90
CA ILE A 303 3.52 18.35 4.96
C ILE A 303 3.72 19.85 5.13
N TYR A 304 2.98 20.63 4.34
CA TYR A 304 2.99 22.08 4.42
C TYR A 304 1.57 22.57 4.67
N TYR A 305 1.36 23.34 5.74
CA TYR A 305 0.02 23.81 6.09
C TYR A 305 0.00 25.33 6.25
N THR A 306 -1.03 25.98 5.69
CA THR A 306 -1.13 27.44 5.67
C THR A 306 -2.58 27.91 5.66
N THR A 307 -2.87 29.04 6.31
CA THR A 307 -4.17 29.70 6.18
C THR A 307 -4.31 30.53 4.89
N ASN A 308 -3.22 30.74 4.15
CA ASN A 308 -3.14 31.67 3.01
C ASN A 308 -3.40 33.14 3.37
N GLU A 309 -3.13 33.51 4.62
CA GLU A 309 -3.24 34.90 5.11
C GLU A 309 -1.88 35.56 5.37
N LEU A 310 -0.79 34.78 5.43
CA LEU A 310 0.56 35.32 5.60
C LEU A 310 0.96 36.16 4.37
N ASP A 311 1.69 37.25 4.59
CA ASP A 311 2.24 38.07 3.52
C ASP A 311 3.09 37.21 2.57
N GLU A 312 2.82 37.34 1.28
CA GLU A 312 3.51 36.61 0.23
C GLU A 312 5.00 36.96 0.14
N LYS A 313 5.42 38.12 0.66
CA LYS A 313 6.85 38.45 0.86
C LYS A 313 7.56 37.45 1.78
N ILE A 314 6.84 36.82 2.71
CA ILE A 314 7.37 35.78 3.61
C ILE A 314 7.01 34.40 3.08
N ALA A 315 5.73 34.19 2.75
CA ALA A 315 5.22 32.87 2.41
C ALA A 315 5.81 32.31 1.10
N LYS A 316 6.08 33.17 0.09
CA LYS A 316 6.62 32.72 -1.19
C LYS A 316 8.08 32.26 -1.06
N PRO A 317 9.02 32.99 -0.44
CA PRO A 317 10.38 32.49 -0.24
C PRO A 317 10.46 31.15 0.49
N VAL A 318 9.62 30.94 1.52
CA VAL A 318 9.52 29.65 2.22
C VAL A 318 9.12 28.53 1.26
N ARG A 319 8.09 28.76 0.44
CA ARG A 319 7.65 27.78 -0.57
C ARG A 319 8.71 27.52 -1.64
N ASP A 320 9.37 28.57 -2.13
CA ASP A 320 10.43 28.45 -3.14
C ASP A 320 11.60 27.60 -2.60
N GLN A 321 12.01 27.85 -1.35
CA GLN A 321 13.04 27.07 -0.66
C GLN A 321 12.64 25.59 -0.51
N LEU A 322 11.41 25.32 -0.06
CA LEU A 322 10.90 23.95 0.08
C LEU A 322 10.81 23.22 -1.27
N LEU A 323 10.42 23.90 -2.36
CA LEU A 323 10.40 23.30 -3.70
C LEU A 323 11.80 22.92 -4.17
N LYS A 324 12.79 23.79 -3.97
CA LYS A 324 14.18 23.51 -4.30
C LYS A 324 14.69 22.28 -3.54
N ILE A 325 14.38 22.18 -2.25
CA ILE A 325 14.74 21.02 -1.42
C ILE A 325 14.02 19.75 -1.91
N SER A 326 12.72 19.85 -2.16
CA SER A 326 11.88 18.76 -2.66
C SER A 326 12.43 18.16 -3.95
N GLN A 327 12.82 18.99 -4.91
CA GLN A 327 13.40 18.57 -6.18
C GLN A 327 14.79 17.93 -5.98
N ASN A 328 15.67 18.57 -5.22
CA ASN A 328 17.05 18.10 -5.02
C ASN A 328 17.11 16.78 -4.25
N LYS A 329 16.29 16.62 -3.21
CA LYS A 329 16.27 15.44 -2.34
C LYS A 329 15.20 14.42 -2.71
N ARG A 330 14.39 14.69 -3.74
CA ARG A 330 13.24 13.86 -4.17
C ARG A 330 12.24 13.60 -3.05
N ILE A 331 11.93 14.63 -2.27
CA ILE A 331 10.99 14.57 -1.14
C ILE A 331 9.66 15.18 -1.56
N ASN A 332 8.58 14.39 -1.56
CA ASN A 332 7.27 14.88 -1.97
C ASN A 332 6.68 15.86 -0.94
N ILE A 333 6.06 16.93 -1.42
CA ILE A 333 5.31 17.88 -0.59
C ILE A 333 3.81 17.63 -0.76
N VAL A 334 3.09 17.38 0.33
CA VAL A 334 1.63 17.46 0.36
C VAL A 334 1.24 18.70 1.14
N SER A 335 0.56 19.62 0.47
CA SER A 335 0.13 20.88 1.08
C SER A 335 -1.32 20.82 1.53
N SER A 336 -1.66 21.60 2.54
CA SER A 336 -3.04 21.83 2.97
C SER A 336 -3.30 23.30 3.27
N SER A 337 -4.46 23.79 2.83
CA SER A 337 -4.69 25.23 2.73
C SER A 337 -6.17 25.59 2.74
N LEU A 338 -6.50 26.84 3.07
CA LEU A 338 -7.89 27.34 3.00
C LEU A 338 -8.26 27.72 1.57
N LYS A 339 -7.29 28.23 0.80
CA LYS A 339 -7.42 28.56 -0.62
C LYS A 339 -6.75 27.49 -1.48
N LYS A 340 -7.17 27.37 -2.75
CA LYS A 340 -6.48 26.49 -3.70
C LYS A 340 -5.05 26.99 -3.90
N MET A 341 -4.10 26.07 -3.94
CA MET A 341 -2.70 26.36 -4.23
C MET A 341 -2.15 25.34 -5.23
N ASP A 342 -1.22 25.79 -6.06
CA ASP A 342 -0.37 24.92 -6.87
C ASP A 342 0.98 24.77 -6.17
N PHE A 343 1.04 23.85 -5.21
CA PHE A 343 2.22 23.67 -4.37
C PHE A 343 2.34 22.22 -3.87
N GLY A 344 3.42 21.55 -4.30
CA GLY A 344 3.67 20.15 -4.02
C GLY A 344 2.96 19.18 -4.98
N VAL A 345 3.00 17.89 -4.66
CA VAL A 345 2.36 16.84 -5.48
C VAL A 345 0.85 16.78 -5.30
N LYS A 346 0.34 17.37 -4.22
CA LYS A 346 -1.09 17.46 -3.91
C LYS A 346 -1.38 18.62 -2.96
N ASN A 347 -2.44 19.37 -3.23
CA ASN A 347 -3.02 20.36 -2.33
C ASN A 347 -4.38 19.88 -1.78
N VAL A 348 -4.51 19.82 -0.45
CA VAL A 348 -5.74 19.47 0.26
C VAL A 348 -6.41 20.77 0.73
N ARG A 349 -7.51 21.13 0.08
CA ARG A 349 -8.19 22.42 0.30
C ARG A 349 -9.36 22.30 1.27
N PHE A 350 -9.47 23.24 2.21
CA PHE A 350 -10.56 23.37 3.17
C PHE A 350 -11.33 24.68 2.99
N PRO A 351 -12.16 24.83 1.93
CA PRO A 351 -12.72 26.12 1.52
C PRO A 351 -13.77 26.70 2.48
N THR A 352 -14.38 25.87 3.33
CA THR A 352 -15.46 26.27 4.25
C THR A 352 -14.96 26.58 5.66
N MET A 353 -13.69 26.32 5.96
CA MET A 353 -13.10 26.55 7.29
C MET A 353 -12.52 27.97 7.40
N LYS A 354 -12.51 28.50 8.62
CA LYS A 354 -11.87 29.78 8.97
C LYS A 354 -10.61 29.55 9.79
N LYS A 355 -9.71 30.53 9.88
CA LYS A 355 -8.51 30.45 10.73
C LYS A 355 -8.89 30.14 12.18
N SER A 356 -8.38 29.03 12.69
CA SER A 356 -8.53 28.59 14.09
C SER A 356 -7.51 27.48 14.39
N TYR A 357 -7.32 27.13 15.67
CA TYR A 357 -6.49 25.98 16.03
C TYR A 357 -7.11 24.64 15.62
N LEU A 358 -8.45 24.52 15.62
CA LEU A 358 -9.13 23.35 15.06
C LEU A 358 -8.79 23.17 13.58
N THR A 359 -8.82 24.27 12.83
CA THR A 359 -8.45 24.31 11.41
C THR A 359 -7.00 23.93 11.18
N LEU A 360 -6.06 24.40 12.01
CA LEU A 360 -4.65 23.99 11.96
C LEU A 360 -4.51 22.46 12.04
N PHE A 361 -5.15 21.83 13.04
CA PHE A 361 -5.08 20.37 13.18
C PHE A 361 -5.78 19.63 12.05
N LYS A 362 -6.88 20.19 11.50
CA LYS A 362 -7.55 19.62 10.33
C LYS A 362 -6.67 19.67 9.08
N GLN A 363 -5.93 20.76 8.89
CA GLN A 363 -5.00 20.93 7.78
C GLN A 363 -3.83 19.95 7.87
N ILE A 364 -3.23 19.82 9.06
CA ILE A 364 -2.19 18.82 9.32
C ILE A 364 -2.71 17.42 9.02
N LEU A 365 -3.85 17.04 9.59
CA LEU A 365 -4.43 15.71 9.40
C LEU A 365 -4.75 15.44 7.92
N GLY A 366 -5.34 16.42 7.22
CA GLY A 366 -5.63 16.30 5.80
C GLY A 366 -4.38 16.07 4.94
N ALA A 367 -3.28 16.77 5.23
CA ALA A 367 -2.01 16.54 4.53
C ALA A 367 -1.41 15.16 4.86
N LEU A 368 -1.44 14.75 6.13
CA LEU A 368 -0.95 13.43 6.57
C LEU A 368 -1.69 12.28 5.89
N GLU A 369 -3.02 12.33 5.87
CA GLU A 369 -3.88 11.29 5.26
C GLU A 369 -3.67 11.18 3.74
N ASN A 370 -3.21 12.26 3.11
CA ASN A 370 -2.95 12.31 1.67
C ASN A 370 -1.48 12.12 1.28
N SER A 371 -0.56 12.14 2.25
CA SER A 371 0.82 11.75 2.03
C SER A 371 0.95 10.24 1.89
N LYS A 372 1.90 9.81 1.05
CA LYS A 372 2.29 8.40 0.88
C LYS A 372 3.69 8.10 1.42
N SER A 373 4.34 9.10 2.02
CA SER A 373 5.68 8.97 2.58
C SER A 373 5.61 8.35 3.98
N ASP A 374 6.67 7.62 4.34
CA ASP A 374 6.73 6.86 5.60
C ASP A 374 7.17 7.77 6.76
N ILE A 375 8.11 8.68 6.50
CA ILE A 375 8.58 9.72 7.42
C ILE A 375 8.07 11.07 6.96
N ILE A 376 7.52 11.86 7.89
CA ILE A 376 6.94 13.18 7.61
C ILE A 376 7.67 14.27 8.39
N PHE A 377 8.10 15.29 7.65
CA PHE A 377 8.56 16.58 8.18
C PHE A 377 7.43 17.59 8.15
N PHE A 378 7.22 18.29 9.26
CA PHE A 378 6.19 19.31 9.42
C PHE A 378 6.77 20.67 9.03
N CYS A 379 6.15 21.33 8.05
CA CYS A 379 6.60 22.64 7.57
C CYS A 379 5.52 23.71 7.66
N GLU A 380 5.89 24.85 8.25
CA GLU A 380 5.02 26.03 8.39
C GLU A 380 5.35 27.11 7.35
N HIS A 381 4.42 28.05 7.18
CA HIS A 381 4.49 29.06 6.12
C HIS A 381 5.43 30.24 6.39
N ASP A 382 5.89 30.40 7.63
CA ASP A 382 6.74 31.47 8.16
C ASP A 382 8.10 30.94 8.66
N VAL A 383 8.48 29.72 8.28
CA VAL A 383 9.76 29.10 8.66
C VAL A 383 10.58 28.77 7.41
N LEU A 384 11.80 29.27 7.34
CA LEU A 384 12.79 28.86 6.35
C LEU A 384 13.51 27.60 6.80
N TYR A 385 13.51 26.59 5.94
CA TYR A 385 14.12 25.30 6.22
C TYR A 385 15.47 25.18 5.53
N HIS A 386 16.51 24.83 6.29
CA HIS A 386 17.79 24.48 5.70
C HIS A 386 17.74 23.03 5.16
N PRO A 387 18.36 22.71 4.00
CA PRO A 387 18.36 21.34 3.47
C PRO A 387 18.78 20.26 4.48
N SER A 388 19.72 20.55 5.37
CA SER A 388 20.18 19.63 6.43
C SER A 388 19.08 19.22 7.42
N HIS A 389 17.97 19.97 7.50
CA HIS A 389 16.80 19.57 8.28
C HIS A 389 16.20 18.24 7.78
N PHE A 390 16.30 17.98 6.48
CA PHE A 390 15.68 16.81 5.85
C PHE A 390 16.63 15.60 5.75
N ASP A 391 17.88 15.76 6.19
CA ASP A 391 18.87 14.67 6.22
C ASP A 391 18.68 13.71 7.39
N PHE A 392 17.90 14.12 8.40
CA PHE A 392 17.56 13.28 9.53
C PHE A 392 16.77 12.03 9.14
N ASN A 393 17.09 10.92 9.79
CA ASN A 393 16.40 9.64 9.68
C ASN A 393 15.95 9.21 11.09
N PRO A 394 14.65 9.34 11.45
CA PRO A 394 14.15 8.84 12.72
C PRO A 394 14.41 7.33 12.83
N THR A 395 14.91 6.90 13.98
CA THR A 395 15.32 5.50 14.21
C THR A 395 14.20 4.64 14.79
N ARG A 396 13.10 5.25 15.26
CA ARG A 396 12.00 4.56 15.94
C ARG A 396 10.65 5.10 15.52
N GLU A 397 9.71 4.19 15.26
CA GLU A 397 8.36 4.53 14.81
C GLU A 397 7.47 5.10 15.94
N ASP A 398 7.80 4.80 17.19
CA ASP A 398 7.05 5.19 18.39
C ASP A 398 7.47 6.55 18.98
N THR A 399 8.27 7.34 18.25
CA THR A 399 8.89 8.57 18.75
C THR A 399 8.64 9.78 17.84
N PHE A 400 8.29 10.91 18.44
CA PHE A 400 8.20 12.23 17.82
C PHE A 400 9.54 12.97 17.98
N PHE A 401 10.20 13.32 16.88
CA PHE A 401 11.53 13.95 16.90
C PHE A 401 11.45 15.45 16.61
N TYR A 402 12.07 16.28 17.45
CA TYR A 402 12.05 17.74 17.29
C TYR A 402 13.42 18.28 16.93
N ASN A 403 13.52 18.99 15.80
CA ASN A 403 14.73 19.74 15.47
C ASN A 403 14.83 20.98 16.36
N GLN A 404 15.76 20.97 17.30
CA GLN A 404 16.03 22.11 18.18
C GLN A 404 17.02 23.11 17.58
N ASN A 405 17.64 22.81 16.43
CA ASN A 405 18.47 23.79 15.74
C ASN A 405 17.57 24.76 14.95
N VAL A 406 17.02 25.74 15.66
CA VAL A 406 16.15 26.78 15.12
C VAL A 406 16.55 28.14 15.67
N TRP A 407 16.49 29.15 14.81
CA TRP A 407 16.70 30.56 15.16
C TRP A 407 15.41 31.34 14.92
N LEU A 408 15.05 32.17 15.89
CA LEU A 408 13.87 33.01 15.89
C LEU A 408 14.32 34.40 15.40
N LEU A 409 13.96 34.78 14.18
CA LEU A 409 14.41 36.03 13.55
C LEU A 409 13.33 37.10 13.65
N ARG A 410 13.62 38.22 14.33
CA ARG A 410 12.76 39.41 14.32
C ARG A 410 12.96 40.14 12.99
N ASN A 411 11.94 40.12 12.14
CA ASN A 411 12.11 40.63 10.78
C ASN A 411 12.28 42.16 10.72
N THR A 412 11.80 42.90 11.72
CA THR A 412 11.82 44.37 11.72
C THR A 412 13.21 44.98 11.86
N ASP A 413 14.13 44.32 12.57
CA ASP A 413 15.46 44.85 12.89
C ASP A 413 16.61 43.84 12.76
N GLY A 414 16.33 42.58 12.41
CA GLY A 414 17.37 41.59 12.16
C GLY A 414 17.96 40.96 13.41
N HIS A 415 17.41 41.26 14.59
CA HIS A 415 17.76 40.58 15.83
C HIS A 415 17.26 39.15 15.79
N ALA A 416 18.14 38.19 16.10
CA ALA A 416 17.84 36.78 16.06
C ALA A 416 18.21 36.10 17.39
N LEU A 417 17.45 35.07 17.76
CA LEU A 417 17.59 34.36 19.02
C LEU A 417 17.52 32.85 18.83
N HIS A 418 18.42 32.13 19.47
CA HIS A 418 18.40 30.68 19.60
C HIS A 418 18.36 30.25 21.06
N TYR A 419 17.60 29.20 21.36
CA TYR A 419 17.69 28.36 22.55
C TYR A 419 17.06 27.00 22.22
N ASP A 420 17.37 25.97 23.01
CA ASP A 420 16.85 24.62 22.76
C ASP A 420 15.33 24.58 22.99
N VAL A 421 14.57 24.54 21.90
CA VAL A 421 13.11 24.57 21.91
C VAL A 421 12.53 23.56 20.95
N ASN A 422 11.51 22.84 21.42
CA ASN A 422 10.69 22.00 20.54
C ASN A 422 9.62 22.88 19.90
N GLN A 423 9.48 22.78 18.58
CA GLN A 423 8.44 23.47 17.83
C GLN A 423 7.75 22.48 16.89
N LEU A 424 6.45 22.66 16.68
CA LEU A 424 5.70 21.85 15.73
C LEU A 424 6.27 21.96 14.30
N SER A 425 6.74 23.15 13.92
CA SER A 425 7.44 23.43 12.66
C SER A 425 8.80 22.73 12.52
N GLY A 426 9.33 22.09 13.56
CA GLY A 426 10.57 21.30 13.54
C GLY A 426 10.34 19.80 13.73
N LEU A 427 9.08 19.34 13.70
CA LEU A 427 8.71 17.95 13.96
C LEU A 427 9.01 17.04 12.77
N CYS A 428 9.65 15.91 13.05
CA CYS A 428 9.82 14.76 12.16
C CYS A 428 9.32 13.49 12.85
N VAL A 429 8.48 12.70 12.17
CA VAL A 429 7.86 11.50 12.76
C VAL A 429 7.38 10.52 11.69
N HIS A 430 7.23 9.24 12.04
CA HIS A 430 6.57 8.26 11.17
C HIS A 430 5.10 8.64 10.94
N ARG A 431 4.65 8.55 9.69
CA ARG A 431 3.32 9.01 9.24
C ARG A 431 2.18 8.39 10.04
N ASP A 432 2.24 7.10 10.32
CA ASP A 432 1.15 6.39 11.00
C ASP A 432 1.02 6.80 12.47
N ALA A 433 2.13 7.04 13.16
CA ALA A 433 2.14 7.62 14.51
C ALA A 433 1.55 9.04 14.50
N ALA A 434 1.91 9.86 13.50
CA ALA A 434 1.35 11.20 13.32
C ALA A 434 -0.18 11.16 13.06
N ILE A 435 -0.65 10.31 12.14
CA ILE A 435 -2.09 10.16 11.85
C ILE A 435 -2.84 9.72 13.10
N THR A 436 -2.31 8.72 13.82
CA THR A 436 -2.93 8.21 15.05
C THR A 436 -3.12 9.34 16.06
N HIS A 437 -2.06 10.10 16.35
CA HIS A 437 -2.10 11.22 17.29
C HIS A 437 -2.99 12.37 16.79
N PHE A 438 -2.83 12.83 15.55
CA PHE A 438 -3.57 14.01 15.07
C PHE A 438 -5.05 13.73 14.82
N ARG A 439 -5.47 12.48 14.58
CA ARG A 439 -6.90 12.10 14.62
C ARG A 439 -7.46 12.24 16.02
N GLU A 440 -6.76 11.70 17.01
CA GLU A 440 -7.17 11.77 18.41
C GLU A 440 -7.23 13.23 18.90
N ARG A 441 -6.18 14.01 18.61
CA ARG A 441 -6.11 15.44 18.93
C ARG A 441 -7.20 16.24 18.23
N TYR A 442 -7.44 16.00 16.95
CA TYR A 442 -8.51 16.71 16.22
C TYR A 442 -9.87 16.43 16.86
N ALA A 443 -10.19 15.17 17.14
CA ALA A 443 -11.45 14.79 17.78
C ALA A 443 -11.61 15.43 19.18
N LEU A 444 -10.53 15.48 19.98
CA LEU A 444 -10.55 16.14 21.28
C LEU A 444 -10.82 17.65 21.15
N VAL A 445 -10.10 18.34 20.25
CA VAL A 445 -10.23 19.79 20.05
C VAL A 445 -11.58 20.15 19.41
N GLU A 446 -12.14 19.30 18.56
CA GLU A 446 -13.46 19.46 17.99
C GLU A 446 -14.55 19.38 19.07
N LYS A 447 -14.39 18.47 20.03
CA LYS A 447 -15.35 18.26 21.11
C LYS A 447 -15.23 19.29 22.24
N GLU A 448 -14.01 19.60 22.67
CA GLU A 448 -13.74 20.34 23.92
C GLU A 448 -13.14 21.73 23.69
N GLY A 449 -12.76 22.04 22.45
CA GLY A 449 -12.02 23.26 22.12
C GLY A 449 -10.52 23.15 22.41
N PHE A 450 -9.73 24.06 21.83
CA PHE A 450 -8.30 24.11 22.08
C PHE A 450 -8.00 24.85 23.39
N THR A 451 -7.10 24.30 24.21
CA THR A 451 -6.57 24.98 25.39
C THR A 451 -5.04 25.03 25.34
N ARG A 452 -4.45 26.14 25.80
CA ARG A 452 -2.97 26.27 25.87
C ARG A 452 -2.33 25.25 26.83
N ASN A 453 -3.11 24.63 27.71
CA ASN A 453 -2.62 23.56 28.59
C ASN A 453 -2.15 22.35 27.78
N MET A 454 -2.80 22.04 26.65
CA MET A 454 -2.47 20.86 25.84
C MET A 454 -1.20 20.99 25.00
N GLY A 455 -0.69 22.23 24.83
CA GLY A 455 0.47 22.55 24.01
C GLY A 455 0.24 22.35 22.50
N PHE A 456 1.14 22.91 21.70
CA PHE A 456 1.15 22.65 20.25
C PHE A 456 1.99 21.42 19.93
N GLU A 457 3.09 21.22 20.65
CA GLU A 457 4.10 20.17 20.45
C GLU A 457 3.70 18.86 21.16
N PRO A 458 3.28 17.82 20.40
CA PRO A 458 2.93 16.52 20.98
C PRO A 458 3.97 15.96 21.99
N PHE A 459 3.47 15.41 23.11
CA PHE A 459 4.22 14.61 24.10
C PHE A 459 5.33 15.32 24.90
N THR A 460 5.62 16.60 24.63
CA THR A 460 6.74 17.32 25.26
C THR A 460 6.58 17.63 26.74
N HIS A 461 5.36 17.56 27.29
CA HIS A 461 5.07 18.01 28.66
C HIS A 461 4.13 17.10 29.46
N GLY A 462 3.61 16.00 28.90
CA GLY A 462 2.80 15.01 29.63
C GLY A 462 1.50 15.52 30.28
N ARG A 463 0.96 16.68 29.85
CA ARG A 463 -0.21 17.33 30.50
C ARG A 463 -1.56 16.76 30.06
N VAL A 464 -1.59 15.95 28.99
CA VAL A 464 -2.78 15.31 28.45
C VAL A 464 -2.55 13.81 28.41
N GLN A 465 -3.52 13.05 28.91
CA GLN A 465 -3.52 11.59 28.85
C GLN A 465 -4.19 11.16 27.54
N TRP A 466 -3.37 11.01 26.50
CA TRP A 466 -3.79 10.45 25.22
C TRP A 466 -4.01 8.94 25.36
N LYS A 467 -4.99 8.41 24.64
CA LYS A 467 -5.22 6.97 24.45
C LYS A 467 -4.00 6.32 23.79
N ASN A 468 -3.40 6.99 22.81
CA ASN A 468 -2.17 6.54 22.15
C ASN A 468 -1.01 7.41 22.63
N GLN A 469 -0.19 6.88 23.53
CA GLN A 469 0.99 7.58 24.03
C GLN A 469 2.23 7.24 23.21
N PHE A 470 3.01 8.26 22.87
CA PHE A 470 4.27 8.14 22.13
C PHE A 470 5.39 8.82 22.90
N LYS A 471 6.63 8.47 22.56
CA LYS A 471 7.84 9.12 23.11
C LYS A 471 8.15 10.38 22.33
N TYR A 472 9.04 11.21 22.86
CA TYR A 472 9.66 12.27 22.10
C TYR A 472 11.17 12.34 22.36
N GLU A 473 11.91 12.80 21.35
CA GLU A 473 13.34 13.10 21.44
C GLU A 473 13.67 14.37 20.65
N ALA A 474 14.80 14.98 20.98
CA ALA A 474 15.33 16.13 20.26
C ALA A 474 16.49 15.72 19.36
N TRP A 475 16.65 16.44 18.26
CA TRP A 475 17.83 16.36 17.40
C TRP A 475 18.21 17.77 16.93
N LYS A 476 19.41 17.93 16.36
CA LYS A 476 19.87 19.20 15.80
C LYS A 476 20.38 18.95 14.38
N SER A 477 19.79 19.62 13.40
CA SER A 477 20.33 19.66 12.04
C SER A 477 21.69 20.35 12.01
N GLU A 478 22.49 20.09 10.96
CA GLU A 478 23.80 20.74 10.80
C GLU A 478 23.70 22.27 10.82
N PHE A 479 22.74 22.82 10.07
CA PHE A 479 22.42 24.24 10.08
C PHE A 479 20.97 24.48 10.55
N PRO A 480 20.69 25.66 11.14
CA PRO A 480 19.38 25.97 11.71
C PRO A 480 18.28 26.20 10.67
N ASN A 481 17.05 25.89 11.09
CA ASN A 481 15.86 26.49 10.49
C ASN A 481 15.70 27.94 11.02
N VAL A 482 15.07 28.82 10.25
CA VAL A 482 14.82 30.21 10.65
C VAL A 482 13.32 30.47 10.73
N ASP A 483 12.82 30.63 11.95
CA ASP A 483 11.43 30.96 12.24
C ASP A 483 11.25 32.49 12.27
N ILE A 484 10.52 33.01 11.28
CA ILE A 484 10.40 34.44 11.02
C ILE A 484 9.31 35.04 11.90
N LYS A 485 9.72 35.90 12.83
CA LYS A 485 8.83 36.65 13.72
C LYS A 485 8.45 37.97 13.06
N HIS A 486 7.23 38.01 12.52
CA HIS A 486 6.69 39.09 11.70
C HIS A 486 5.54 39.88 12.37
N GLY A 487 5.29 39.64 13.66
CA GLY A 487 4.31 40.39 14.46
C GLY A 487 2.90 39.80 14.48
N ASP A 488 2.50 39.08 13.43
CA ASP A 488 1.18 38.42 13.31
C ASP A 488 1.23 36.89 13.55
N ASN A 489 2.34 36.37 14.08
CA ASN A 489 2.49 34.95 14.39
C ASN A 489 1.44 34.48 15.43
N ALA A 490 1.05 33.21 15.37
CA ALA A 490 0.04 32.64 16.29
C ALA A 490 0.47 32.65 17.77
N THR A 491 1.79 32.65 18.02
CA THR A 491 2.39 32.74 19.35
C THR A 491 3.34 33.93 19.41
N GLY A 492 3.24 34.72 20.47
CA GLY A 492 4.17 35.84 20.69
C GLY A 492 5.56 35.36 21.09
N GLN A 493 6.58 36.08 20.64
CA GLN A 493 7.98 35.81 20.98
C GLN A 493 8.45 36.64 22.18
N ARG A 494 9.24 36.01 23.05
CA ARG A 494 9.99 36.69 24.12
C ARG A 494 11.42 36.87 23.68
N TRP A 495 11.95 38.08 23.82
CA TRP A 495 13.29 38.45 23.35
C TRP A 495 14.29 38.61 24.48
N LYS A 496 13.82 38.61 25.74
CA LYS A 496 14.67 38.76 26.92
C LYS A 496 14.47 37.61 27.88
N LYS A 497 15.55 37.19 28.55
CA LYS A 497 15.52 36.07 29.51
C LYS A 497 14.49 36.29 30.62
N ASP A 498 14.43 37.48 31.21
CA ASP A 498 13.51 37.85 32.30
C ASP A 498 12.01 37.71 31.96
N GLN A 499 11.65 37.64 30.67
CA GLN A 499 10.28 37.41 30.22
C GLN A 499 9.84 35.94 30.38
N TYR A 500 10.78 35.01 30.61
CA TYR A 500 10.51 33.58 30.78
C TYR A 500 10.31 33.22 32.25
N ARG A 501 9.18 32.56 32.55
CA ARG A 501 8.85 32.11 33.92
C ARG A 501 9.83 31.06 34.45
N ASN A 502 10.28 30.16 33.57
CA ASN A 502 11.24 29.12 33.93
C ASN A 502 12.55 29.33 33.16
N GLN A 503 13.55 29.87 33.83
CA GLN A 503 14.88 30.13 33.29
C GLN A 503 15.65 28.85 32.94
N GLN A 504 15.30 27.71 33.55
CA GLN A 504 15.98 26.42 33.31
C GLN A 504 15.73 25.88 31.90
N LEU A 505 14.71 26.40 31.19
CA LEU A 505 14.38 26.02 29.82
C LEU A 505 15.19 26.80 28.78
N LEU A 506 15.98 27.80 29.18
CA LEU A 506 16.76 28.66 28.28
C LEU A 506 18.15 28.07 27.98
N ILE A 507 18.17 26.77 27.67
CA ILE A 507 19.39 26.02 27.37
C ILE A 507 19.96 26.52 26.04
N ASN A 508 21.28 26.73 25.97
CA ASN A 508 21.99 27.21 24.77
C ASN A 508 21.51 28.57 24.23
N TRP A 509 21.00 29.45 25.12
CA TRP A 509 20.58 30.80 24.74
C TRP A 509 21.69 31.58 24.05
N THR A 510 21.46 31.96 22.79
CA THR A 510 22.41 32.68 21.94
C THR A 510 21.66 33.75 21.15
N GLU A 511 22.19 34.98 21.11
CA GLU A 511 21.62 36.07 20.34
C GLU A 511 22.55 36.41 19.16
N SER A 512 21.98 36.90 18.08
CA SER A 512 22.69 37.46 16.94
C SER A 512 21.98 38.70 16.42
N GLU A 513 22.71 39.54 15.71
CA GLU A 513 22.24 40.79 15.14
C GLU A 513 22.53 40.83 13.64
N ASN A 514 21.97 41.83 12.95
CA ASN A 514 22.24 42.07 11.54
C ASN A 514 21.97 40.84 10.63
N TRP A 515 20.95 40.05 10.95
CA TRP A 515 20.56 38.86 10.17
C TRP A 515 21.66 37.78 10.08
N ASP A 516 22.67 37.81 10.95
CA ASP A 516 23.77 36.83 10.94
C ASP A 516 23.34 35.53 11.62
N ILE A 517 22.84 34.57 10.82
CA ILE A 517 22.44 33.25 11.29
C ILE A 517 23.31 32.20 10.61
N PRO A 518 23.94 31.27 11.36
CA PRO A 518 24.81 30.23 10.78
C PRO A 518 24.14 29.47 9.63
N GLY A 519 24.84 29.32 8.51
CA GLY A 519 24.33 28.61 7.33
C GLY A 519 23.38 29.40 6.42
N TRP A 520 23.13 30.67 6.72
CA TRP A 520 22.28 31.56 5.91
C TRP A 520 23.05 32.80 5.44
N ASP A 521 22.78 33.24 4.21
CA ASP A 521 23.29 34.53 3.73
C ASP A 521 22.47 35.67 4.34
N PRO A 522 23.07 36.60 5.11
CA PRO A 522 22.34 37.74 5.69
C PRO A 522 21.55 38.55 4.66
N ASN A 523 22.02 38.65 3.41
CA ASN A 523 21.32 39.37 2.34
C ASN A 523 20.04 38.64 1.88
N SER A 524 19.98 37.32 2.05
CA SER A 524 18.75 36.56 1.81
C SER A 524 17.72 36.78 2.91
N LEU A 525 18.19 37.04 4.14
CA LEU A 525 17.34 37.22 5.32
C LEU A 525 16.87 38.67 5.51
N ILE A 526 17.66 39.66 5.08
CA ILE A 526 17.25 41.07 5.14
C ILE A 526 16.03 41.35 4.25
N ALA A 527 15.79 40.53 3.23
CA ALA A 527 14.63 40.63 2.34
C ALA A 527 13.27 40.42 3.04
N PHE A 528 13.26 39.93 4.28
CA PHE A 528 12.04 39.76 5.09
C PHE A 528 11.69 40.97 5.98
N LYS A 529 12.55 41.99 6.02
CA LYS A 529 12.24 43.28 6.66
C LYS A 529 11.14 44.01 5.88
#